data_AF-A0A967N0J7-F1
#
_entry.id   AF-A0A967N0J7-F1
#
_cell.length_a   1.000
_cell.length_b   1.000
_cell.length_c   1.000
_cell.angle_alpha   90.00
_cell.angle_beta   90.00
_cell.angle_gamma   90.00
#
_symmetry.space_group_name_H-M   'P 1'
#
loop_
_entity.id
_entity.type
_entity.pdbx_description
1 polymer ?
#
loop_
_entity_poly.entity_id
_entity_poly.type
_entity_poly.pdbx_seq_one_letter_code
_entity_poly.pdbx_strand_id
1 'polypeptide(L)' 'MKITEDTITAYLEDGRIISVPLAWSWRLSEATKKQRQNYEIIGDGIGVHWRDID' A
#
# COMPACT_ATOMS: atom_id res chain seq x y z
N MET A 1 2.90 -0.19 -7.71
CA MET A 1 3.06 0.47 -6.40
C MET A 1 4.36 -0.02 -5.75
N LYS A 2 4.96 0.80 -4.89
CA LYS A 2 6.18 0.48 -4.15
C LYS A 2 5.91 0.54 -2.65
N ILE A 3 6.30 -0.50 -1.92
CA ILE A 3 6.17 -0.56 -0.47
C ILE A 3 7.56 -0.74 0.11
N THR A 4 7.89 0.08 1.11
CA THR A 4 9.15 0.02 1.86
C THR A 4 8.86 -0.29 3.32
N GLU A 5 9.85 -0.19 4.19
CA GLU A 5 9.62 -0.31 5.64
C GLU A 5 8.82 0.87 6.19
N ASP A 6 8.91 2.04 5.56
CA ASP A 6 8.39 3.29 6.11
C ASP A 6 7.20 3.85 5.33
N THR A 7 7.10 3.56 4.04
CA THR A 7 6.13 4.22 3.14
C THR A 7 5.47 3.27 2.14
N ILE A 8 4.24 3.63 1.76
CA ILE A 8 3.54 3.14 0.57
C ILE A 8 3.56 4.25 -0.47
N THR A 9 4.00 3.91 -1.68
CA THR A 9 4.05 4.84 -2.82
C THR A 9 3.24 4.30 -3.98
N ALA A 10 2.25 5.06 -4.42
CA ALA A 10 1.44 4.82 -5.61
C ALA A 10 1.92 5.69 -6.77
N TYR A 11 1.94 5.11 -7.96
CA TYR A 11 2.24 5.78 -9.22
C TYR A 11 0.93 5.81 -10.01
N LEU A 12 0.42 7.00 -10.29
CA LEU A 12 -0.84 7.19 -11.01
C LEU A 12 -0.57 7.32 -12.51
N GLU A 13 -1.56 6.97 -13.33
CA GLU A 13 -1.43 6.98 -14.79
C GLU A 13 -1.17 8.38 -15.37
N ASP A 14 -1.62 9.42 -14.67
CA ASP A 14 -1.39 10.82 -15.05
C ASP A 14 0.02 11.34 -14.68
N GLY A 15 0.91 10.46 -14.22
CA GLY A 15 2.28 10.79 -13.87
C GLY A 15 2.46 11.31 -12.44
N ARG A 16 1.39 11.45 -11.66
CA ARG A 16 1.51 11.80 -10.24
C ARG A 16 2.08 10.63 -9.42
N ILE A 17 2.78 10.99 -8.36
CA ILE A 17 3.30 10.06 -7.37
C ILE A 17 2.75 10.49 -6.01
N ILE A 18 2.06 9.59 -5.32
CA ILE A 18 1.56 9.81 -3.97
C ILE A 18 2.30 8.85 -3.04
N SER A 19 2.86 9.37 -1.96
CA SER A 19 3.53 8.59 -0.93
C SER A 19 2.95 8.90 0.44
N VAL A 20 2.67 7.86 1.22
CA VAL A 20 2.15 7.98 2.58
C VAL A 20 2.94 7.09 3.54
N PRO A 21 3.14 7.52 4.80
CA PRO A 21 3.76 6.68 5.82
C PRO A 21 2.93 5.44 6.14
N LEU A 22 3.59 4.29 6.28
CA LEU A 22 2.97 3.06 6.80
C LEU A 22 2.45 3.23 8.22
N ALA A 23 3.12 4.08 9.01
CA ALA A 23 2.75 4.40 10.40
C ALA A 23 1.34 5.01 10.56
N TRP A 24 0.72 5.49 9.48
CA TRP A 24 -0.68 5.98 9.52
C TRP A 24 -1.69 4.86 9.73
N SER A 25 -1.31 3.60 9.52
CA SER A 25 -2.13 2.43 9.81
C SER A 25 -1.35 1.47 10.70
N TRP A 26 -1.84 1.26 11.92
CA TRP A 26 -1.23 0.30 12.84
C TRP A 26 -1.15 -1.11 12.24
N ARG A 27 -2.19 -1.54 11.51
CA ARG A 27 -2.22 -2.85 10.82
C ARG A 27 -1.09 -3.00 9.80
N LEU A 28 -0.93 -1.98 8.95
CA LEU A 28 0.13 -1.99 7.94
C LEU A 28 1.51 -1.86 8.59
N SER A 29 1.63 -1.06 9.65
CA SER A 29 2.88 -0.89 10.42
C SER A 29 3.35 -2.19 11.08
N GLU A 30 2.45 -3.06 11.53
CA GLU A 30 2.80 -4.34 12.17
C GLU A 30 2.91 -5.51 11.21
N ALA A 31 2.36 -5.38 9.99
CA ALA A 31 2.40 -6.44 8.99
C ALA A 31 3.82 -6.77 8.53
N THR A 32 4.09 -8.05 8.26
CA THR A 32 5.36 -8.48 7.68
C THR A 32 5.53 -7.95 6.25
N LYS A 33 6.76 -7.85 5.76
CA LYS A 33 7.07 -7.54 4.35
C LYS A 33 6.25 -8.39 3.38
N LYS A 34 6.11 -9.69 3.67
CA LYS A 34 5.37 -10.63 2.82
C LYS A 34 3.88 -10.30 2.77
N GLN A 35 3.26 -10.02 3.91
CA GLN A 35 1.85 -9.63 3.98
C GLN A 35 1.61 -8.30 3.26
N ARG A 36 2.49 -7.30 3.47
CA ARG A 36 2.38 -6.01 2.78
C ARG A 36 2.54 -6.13 1.26
N GLN A 37 3.33 -7.09 0.78
CA GLN A 37 3.48 -7.33 -0.66
C GLN A 37 2.30 -8.08 -1.27
N ASN A 38 1.45 -8.73 -0.47
CA ASN A 38 0.27 -9.45 -0.92
C ASN A 38 -0.96 -8.53 -0.97
N TYR A 39 -0.89 -7.51 -1.83
CA TYR A 39 -1.96 -6.56 -2.05
C TYR A 39 -2.61 -6.71 -3.42
N GLU A 40 -3.83 -6.22 -3.53
CA GLU A 40 -4.59 -6.12 -4.77
C GLU A 40 -5.13 -4.69 -4.94
N ILE A 41 -5.07 -4.18 -6.17
CA ILE A 41 -5.70 -2.90 -6.52
C ILE A 41 -7.16 -3.19 -6.84
N ILE A 42 -8.07 -2.46 -6.22
CA ILE A 42 -9.52 -2.69 -6.31
C ILE A 42 -10.26 -1.45 -6.82
N GLY A 43 -11.47 -1.67 -7.33
CA GLY A 43 -12.36 -0.60 -7.78
C GLY A 43 -11.75 0.26 -8.88
N ASP A 44 -11.25 -0.36 -9.96
CA ASP A 44 -10.62 0.33 -11.10
C ASP A 44 -9.52 1.34 -10.71
N GLY A 45 -8.68 0.96 -9.73
CA GLY A 45 -7.54 1.80 -9.33
C GLY A 45 -7.83 2.78 -8.20
N ILE A 46 -9.04 2.77 -7.63
CA ILE A 46 -9.44 3.69 -6.56
C ILE A 46 -8.86 3.26 -5.20
N GLY A 47 -8.68 1.96 -4.97
CA GLY A 47 -8.28 1.44 -3.66
C GLY A 47 -7.22 0.35 -3.72
N VAL A 48 -6.68 0.03 -2.54
CA VAL A 48 -5.77 -1.10 -2.33
C VAL A 48 -6.32 -1.94 -1.18
N HIS A 49 -6.42 -3.24 -1.38
CA HIS A 49 -6.83 -4.23 -0.40
C HIS A 49 -5.66 -5.17 -0.09
N TRP A 50 -5.32 -5.37 1.18
CA TRP A 50 -4.35 -6.38 1.60
C TRP A 50 -5.06 -7.59 2.19
N ARG A 51 -5.05 -8.69 1.42
CA ARG A 51 -5.78 -9.92 1.76
C ARG A 51 -5.39 -10.52 3.11
N ASP A 52 -4.14 -10.31 3.53
CA ASP A 52 -3.59 -10.87 4.77
C ASP A 52 -3.62 -9.89 5.96
N ILE A 53 -4.18 -8.67 5.80
CA ILE A 53 -4.08 -7.58 6.79
C ILE A 53 -5.44 -6.96 7.15
N ASP A 54 -6.28 -6.67 6.15
CA ASP A 54 -7.47 -5.78 6.26
C ASP A 54 -8.57 -6.31 7.20
#